data_AF-A0A432ENV0-F1
#
_entry.id   AF-A0A432ENV0-F1
#
_cell.length_a   1.000
_cell.length_b   1.000
_cell.length_c   1.000
_cell.angle_alpha   90.00
_cell.angle_beta   90.00
_cell.angle_gamma   90.00
#
_symmetry.space_group_name_H-M   'P 1'
#
loop_
_entity.id
_entity.type
_entity.pdbx_description
1 polymer ?
#
loop_
_entity_poly.entity_id
_entity_poly.type
_entity_poly.pdbx_seq_one_letter_code
_entity_poly.pdbx_strand_id
1 'polypeptide(L)'
;QHLDAHGLILKQGTIVDATIINAPSSTKNRQRQRDPDMHQPRKGKQWFFGMKAHIGVDANTGVIHSLITTPANRHDVTQAGELLHGDEEYVFGDSGYQGVDKREEHEDREVEWHIAMKPGKRKVITPKISCL
;
A
#
# COMPACT_ATOMS: atom_id res chain seq x y z
N GLN A 1 0.82 17.04 -18.62
CA GLN A 1 0.11 16.92 -19.91
C GLN A 1 0.67 15.78 -20.79
N HIS A 2 1.12 14.66 -20.21
CA HIS A 2 1.60 13.51 -20.99
C HIS A 2 0.71 12.27 -20.78
N LEU A 3 0.18 12.08 -19.57
CA LEU A 3 -0.69 10.95 -19.22
C LEU A 3 -2.13 11.10 -19.76
N ASP A 4 -2.67 12.33 -19.80
CA ASP A 4 -3.98 12.64 -20.40
C ASP A 4 -4.09 12.27 -21.87
N ALA A 5 -3.02 12.55 -22.64
CA ALA A 5 -2.96 12.26 -24.07
C ALA A 5 -2.96 10.74 -24.37
N HIS A 6 -2.61 9.93 -23.37
CA HIS A 6 -2.62 8.47 -23.45
C HIS A 6 -3.88 7.84 -22.80
N GLY A 7 -4.84 8.65 -22.33
CA GLY A 7 -6.09 8.16 -21.71
C GLY A 7 -5.90 7.54 -20.32
N LEU A 8 -4.78 7.81 -19.65
CA LEU A 8 -4.37 7.17 -18.39
C LEU A 8 -4.62 8.05 -17.15
N ILE A 9 -5.70 8.83 -17.15
CA ILE A 9 -6.08 9.64 -15.99
C ILE A 9 -6.98 8.82 -15.08
N LEU A 10 -6.56 8.62 -13.84
CA LEU A 10 -7.43 8.14 -12.77
C LEU A 10 -8.38 9.28 -12.39
N LYS A 11 -9.67 9.09 -12.62
CA LYS A 11 -10.68 10.13 -12.41
C LYS A 11 -11.58 9.88 -11.20
N GLN A 12 -11.66 8.63 -10.73
CA GLN A 12 -12.55 8.19 -9.65
C GLN A 12 -11.93 7.01 -8.91
N GLY A 13 -12.27 6.86 -7.62
CA GLY A 13 -11.80 5.78 -6.75
C GLY A 13 -10.81 6.23 -5.67
N THR A 14 -10.29 5.27 -4.91
CA THR A 14 -9.33 5.49 -3.83
C THR A 14 -8.01 4.79 -4.13
N ILE A 15 -6.90 5.47 -3.90
CA ILE A 15 -5.54 4.92 -3.97
C ILE A 15 -5.10 4.55 -2.55
N VAL A 16 -4.69 3.31 -2.36
CA VAL A 16 -4.12 2.81 -1.11
C VAL A 16 -2.62 2.55 -1.26
N ASP A 17 -1.83 3.08 -0.33
CA ASP A 17 -0.39 2.84 -0.24
C ASP A 17 0.06 2.64 1.21
N ALA A 18 1.18 1.93 1.37
CA ALA A 18 1.82 1.71 2.66
C ALA A 18 3.30 2.12 2.62
N THR A 19 3.67 3.10 3.44
CA THR A 19 5.04 3.59 3.55
C THR A 19 5.64 3.29 4.93
N ILE A 20 6.87 2.78 4.95
CA ILE A 20 7.61 2.50 6.18
C ILE A 20 8.17 3.81 6.75
N ILE A 21 7.84 4.10 8.01
CA ILE A 21 8.43 5.17 8.81
C ILE A 21 9.49 4.54 9.71
N ASN A 22 10.75 4.95 9.49
CA ASN A 22 11.89 4.39 10.21
C ASN A 22 12.02 4.98 11.61
N ALA A 23 12.24 4.10 12.57
CA ALA A 23 12.57 4.43 13.94
C ALA A 23 13.97 3.89 14.30
N PRO A 24 14.68 4.53 15.24
CA PRO A 24 15.90 3.97 15.80
C PRO A 24 15.58 2.69 16.59
N SER A 25 16.31 1.60 16.34
CA SER A 25 16.17 0.31 17.06
C SER A 25 16.81 0.28 18.46
N SER A 26 17.29 1.44 18.89
CA SER A 26 18.05 1.64 20.12
C SER A 26 17.16 1.51 21.35
N THR A 27 17.64 0.77 22.36
CA THR A 27 17.05 0.72 23.70
C THR A 27 17.65 1.76 24.64
N LYS A 28 18.49 2.68 24.13
CA LYS A 28 19.12 3.75 24.92
C LYS A 28 18.14 4.89 25.23
N ASN A 29 16.95 4.56 25.71
CA ASN A 29 15.99 5.49 26.28
C ASN A 29 15.94 5.31 27.82
N ARG A 30 15.24 6.21 28.51
CA ARG A 30 15.11 6.19 29.98
C ARG A 30 14.57 4.86 30.52
N GLN A 31 13.71 4.19 29.75
CA GLN A 31 13.04 2.94 30.12
C GLN A 31 13.87 1.69 29.78
N ARG A 32 14.98 1.84 29.03
CA ARG A 32 15.84 0.74 28.54
C ARG A 32 15.12 -0.32 27.71
N GLN A 33 14.03 0.06 27.04
CA GLN A 33 13.17 -0.86 26.28
C GLN A 33 13.04 -0.39 24.83
N ARG A 34 12.67 -1.32 23.94
CA ARG A 34 12.25 -0.93 22.59
C ARG A 34 10.82 -0.42 22.66
N ASP A 35 10.49 0.50 21.76
CA ASP A 35 9.12 0.91 21.54
C ASP A 35 8.29 -0.33 21.12
N PRO A 36 7.23 -0.69 21.86
CA PRO A 36 6.44 -1.88 21.59
C PRO A 36 5.69 -1.80 20.25
N ASP A 37 5.44 -0.61 19.72
CA ASP A 37 4.72 -0.42 18.46
C ASP A 37 5.67 -0.48 17.25
N MET A 38 6.99 -0.54 17.48
CA MET A 38 8.01 -0.57 16.44
C MET A 38 8.51 -1.99 16.19
N HIS A 39 8.42 -2.44 14.93
CA HIS A 39 8.80 -3.79 14.54
C HIS A 39 9.67 -3.82 13.29
N GLN A 40 10.37 -4.94 13.08
CA GLN A 40 11.29 -5.12 11.95
C GLN A 40 10.61 -5.81 10.77
N PRO A 41 10.44 -5.12 9.62
CA PRO A 41 10.19 -5.78 8.36
C PRO A 41 11.45 -5.85 7.49
N ARG A 42 11.42 -6.77 6.53
CA ARG A 42 12.38 -6.82 5.43
C ARG A 42 11.71 -6.33 4.15
N LYS A 43 12.22 -5.27 3.54
CA LYS A 43 11.81 -4.81 2.20
C LYS A 43 12.99 -5.05 1.25
N GLY A 44 12.79 -5.97 0.31
CA GLY A 44 13.88 -6.43 -0.57
C GLY A 44 15.00 -7.11 0.23
N LYS A 45 16.22 -6.58 0.13
CA LYS A 45 17.41 -7.06 0.87
C LYS A 45 17.70 -6.26 2.15
N GLN A 46 16.94 -5.20 2.41
CA GLN A 46 17.17 -4.30 3.53
C GLN A 46 16.18 -4.57 4.67
N TRP A 47 16.71 -4.54 5.89
CA TRP A 47 15.92 -4.58 7.12
C TRP A 47 15.64 -3.16 7.60
N PHE A 48 14.41 -2.93 8.03
CA PHE A 48 13.97 -1.69 8.64
C PHE A 48 13.50 -1.96 10.07
N PHE A 49 13.39 -0.91 10.88
CA PHE A 49 12.74 -0.96 12.18
C PHE A 49 11.83 0.25 12.28
N GLY A 50 10.58 0.03 12.66
CA GLY A 50 9.64 1.13 12.84
C GLY A 50 8.20 0.70 12.59
N MET A 51 7.46 1.60 11.96
CA MET A 51 6.03 1.49 11.70
C MET A 51 5.74 1.66 10.21
N LYS A 52 4.53 1.33 9.79
CA LYS A 52 3.99 1.60 8.47
C LYS A 52 2.85 2.58 8.61
N ALA A 53 2.83 3.59 7.75
CA ALA A 53 1.69 4.45 7.52
C ALA A 53 0.95 3.93 6.28
N HIS A 54 -0.29 3.53 6.48
CA HIS A 54 -1.24 3.15 5.44
C HIS A 54 -2.10 4.38 5.13
N ILE A 55 -2.19 4.75 3.86
CA ILE A 55 -2.81 6.00 3.43
C ILE A 55 -3.87 5.68 2.37
N GLY A 56 -5.08 6.22 2.56
CA GLY A 56 -6.15 6.27 1.57
C GLY A 56 -6.23 7.67 0.98
N VAL A 57 -6.11 7.75 -0.35
CA VAL A 57 -6.10 9.01 -1.10
C VAL A 57 -7.20 8.97 -2.15
N ASP A 58 -8.01 10.03 -2.22
CA ASP A 58 -9.01 10.17 -3.27
C ASP A 58 -8.31 10.35 -4.62
N ALA A 59 -8.58 9.47 -5.58
CA ALA A 59 -7.87 9.40 -6.84
C ALA A 59 -8.13 10.62 -7.74
N ASN A 60 -9.26 11.31 -7.54
CA ASN A 60 -9.66 12.46 -8.35
C ASN A 60 -8.97 13.75 -7.88
N THR A 61 -9.03 14.00 -6.57
CA THR A 61 -8.56 15.24 -5.94
C THR A 61 -7.13 15.14 -5.41
N GLY A 62 -6.64 13.91 -5.16
CA GLY A 62 -5.36 13.67 -4.49
C GLY A 62 -5.39 13.97 -2.99
N VAL A 63 -6.56 14.20 -2.41
CA VAL A 63 -6.71 14.49 -0.98
C VAL A 63 -6.59 13.20 -0.17
N ILE A 64 -5.73 13.22 0.84
CA ILE A 64 -5.66 12.15 1.83
C ILE A 64 -6.92 12.22 2.67
N HIS A 65 -7.68 11.12 2.70
CA HIS A 65 -8.88 11.02 3.51
C HIS A 65 -8.72 10.04 4.67
N SER A 66 -7.79 9.08 4.58
CA SER A 66 -7.54 8.09 5.64
C SER A 66 -6.05 7.91 5.89
N LEU A 67 -5.68 7.77 7.17
CA LEU A 67 -4.31 7.47 7.61
C LEU A 67 -4.36 6.53 8.82
N ILE A 68 -3.70 5.39 8.70
CA ILE A 68 -3.59 4.41 9.79
C ILE A 68 -2.13 4.05 9.97
N THR A 69 -1.72 3.88 11.21
CA THR A 69 -0.36 3.47 11.52
C THR A 69 -0.32 2.14 12.22
N THR A 70 0.53 1.23 11.73
CA THR A 70 0.75 -0.08 12.34
C THR A 70 2.22 -0.36 12.55
N PRO A 71 2.58 -1.33 13.39
CA PRO A 71 3.93 -1.88 13.38
C PRO A 71 4.34 -2.35 11.98
N ALA A 72 5.61 -2.17 11.60
CA ALA A 72 6.00 -2.29 10.21
C ALA A 72 6.03 -3.74 9.68
N ASN A 73 5.88 -4.75 10.55
CA ASN A 73 5.72 -6.15 10.17
C ASN A 73 4.29 -6.52 9.75
N ARG A 74 3.30 -5.64 9.96
CA ARG A 74 1.92 -5.90 9.54
C ARG A 74 1.81 -5.89 8.01
N HIS A 75 0.91 -6.73 7.51
CA HIS A 75 0.64 -6.88 6.09
C HIS A 75 -0.31 -5.79 5.61
N ASP A 76 -0.04 -5.23 4.43
CA ASP A 76 -0.78 -4.07 3.92
C ASP A 76 -2.23 -4.44 3.56
N VAL A 77 -2.43 -5.64 3.01
CA VAL A 77 -3.74 -6.28 2.76
C VAL A 77 -4.68 -6.25 3.97
N THR A 78 -4.16 -6.33 5.20
CA THR A 78 -5.03 -6.40 6.39
C THR A 78 -5.57 -5.04 6.82
N GLN A 79 -5.11 -3.95 6.22
CA GLN A 79 -5.49 -2.59 6.61
C GLN A 79 -6.32 -1.89 5.54
N ALA A 80 -6.53 -2.53 4.39
CA ALA A 80 -7.25 -1.94 3.27
C ALA A 80 -8.69 -1.53 3.66
N GLY A 81 -9.41 -2.33 4.46
CA GLY A 81 -10.80 -2.02 4.84
C GLY A 81 -10.95 -0.78 5.70
N GLU A 82 -9.97 -0.48 6.55
CA GLU A 82 -9.94 0.72 7.36
C GLU A 82 -9.54 1.98 6.56
N LEU A 83 -8.92 1.81 5.39
CA LEU A 83 -8.57 2.92 4.49
C LEU A 83 -9.73 3.39 3.62
N LEU A 84 -10.80 2.61 3.55
CA LEU A 84 -11.95 2.85 2.68
C LEU A 84 -13.15 3.35 3.49
N HIS A 85 -13.94 4.23 2.89
CA HIS A 85 -15.13 4.82 3.50
C HIS A 85 -16.44 4.13 3.13
N GLY A 86 -16.42 3.22 2.15
CA GLY A 86 -17.56 2.40 1.72
C GLY A 86 -18.28 2.94 0.48
N ASP A 87 -17.98 4.18 0.06
CA ASP A 87 -18.56 4.81 -1.13
C ASP A 87 -17.68 4.64 -2.39
N GLU A 88 -16.57 3.90 -2.28
CA GLU A 88 -15.63 3.72 -3.39
C GLU A 88 -16.14 2.71 -4.42
N GLU A 89 -16.14 3.09 -5.70
CA GLU A 89 -16.38 2.14 -6.80
C GLU A 89 -15.09 1.42 -7.22
N TYR A 90 -13.94 2.11 -7.13
CA TYR A 90 -12.64 1.63 -7.59
C TYR A 90 -11.59 1.80 -6.51
N VAL A 91 -10.78 0.76 -6.27
CA VAL A 91 -9.64 0.84 -5.35
C VAL A 91 -8.36 0.41 -6.03
N PHE A 92 -7.36 1.29 -6.00
CA PHE A 92 -6.06 1.11 -6.61
C PHE A 92 -5.02 0.86 -5.54
N GLY A 93 -4.24 -0.20 -5.69
CA GLY A 93 -3.21 -0.55 -4.72
C GLY A 93 -1.96 -1.11 -5.36
N ASP A 94 -0.85 -1.04 -4.63
CA ASP A 94 0.40 -1.66 -5.04
C ASP A 94 0.36 -3.19 -4.88
N SER A 95 1.43 -3.88 -5.29
CA SER A 95 1.49 -5.34 -5.20
C SER A 95 1.51 -5.90 -3.76
N GLY A 96 1.67 -5.04 -2.75
CA GLY A 96 1.52 -5.36 -1.34
C GLY A 96 0.08 -5.70 -0.95
N TYR A 97 -0.91 -5.18 -1.70
CA TYR A 97 -2.35 -5.41 -1.50
C TYR A 97 -2.91 -6.63 -2.26
N GLN A 98 -2.06 -7.51 -2.80
CA GLN A 98 -2.53 -8.68 -3.55
C GLN A 98 -3.37 -9.64 -2.69
N GLY A 99 -4.58 -9.96 -3.16
CA GLY A 99 -5.52 -10.85 -2.47
C GLY A 99 -6.43 -10.13 -1.47
N VAL A 100 -6.44 -8.79 -1.48
CA VAL A 100 -7.37 -7.98 -0.69
C VAL A 100 -8.84 -8.28 -1.03
N ASP A 101 -9.11 -8.52 -2.31
CA ASP A 101 -10.42 -8.91 -2.86
C ASP A 101 -10.99 -10.21 -2.25
N LYS A 102 -10.16 -11.04 -1.63
CA LYS A 102 -10.53 -12.38 -1.13
C LYS A 102 -10.71 -12.43 0.38
N ARG A 103 -10.62 -11.29 1.07
CA ARG A 103 -10.81 -11.29 2.53
C ARG A 103 -12.29 -11.15 2.85
N GLU A 104 -12.71 -11.83 3.91
CA GLU A 104 -14.08 -11.77 4.46
C GLU A 104 -14.58 -10.33 4.66
N GLU A 105 -13.71 -9.41 5.10
CA GLU A 105 -14.02 -7.98 5.29
C GLU A 105 -14.46 -7.23 4.00
N HIS A 106 -14.18 -7.82 2.84
CA HIS A 106 -14.44 -7.24 1.53
C HIS A 106 -15.42 -8.06 0.68
N GLU A 107 -15.94 -9.18 1.19
CA GLU A 107 -16.86 -10.06 0.44
C GLU A 107 -18.15 -9.34 0.05
N ASP A 108 -18.71 -8.53 0.95
CA ASP A 108 -19.96 -7.79 0.73
C ASP A 108 -19.73 -6.40 0.11
N ARG A 109 -18.50 -6.05 -0.27
CA ARG A 109 -18.19 -4.72 -0.82
C ARG A 109 -18.29 -4.73 -2.34
N GLU A 110 -19.12 -3.84 -2.88
CA GLU A 110 -19.24 -3.60 -4.33
C GLU A 110 -18.11 -2.68 -4.82
N VAL A 111 -16.87 -3.19 -4.81
CA VAL A 111 -15.66 -2.44 -5.19
C VAL A 111 -14.87 -3.21 -6.25
N GLU A 112 -14.42 -2.51 -7.30
CA GLU A 112 -13.46 -3.08 -8.26
C GLU A 112 -12.01 -2.82 -7.82
N TRP A 113 -11.26 -3.92 -7.61
CA TRP A 113 -9.88 -3.87 -7.12
C TRP A 113 -8.85 -3.87 -8.25
N HIS A 114 -8.11 -2.78 -8.38
CA HIS A 114 -7.02 -2.62 -9.33
C HIS A 114 -5.65 -2.71 -8.63
N ILE A 115 -5.23 -3.94 -8.34
CA ILE A 115 -3.98 -4.21 -7.62
C ILE A 115 -2.82 -4.50 -8.58
N ALA A 116 -1.72 -3.79 -8.41
CA ALA A 116 -0.53 -3.97 -9.24
C ALA A 116 0.02 -5.40 -9.19
N MET A 117 0.44 -5.91 -10.36
CA MET A 117 1.11 -7.20 -10.46
C MET A 117 2.50 -7.16 -9.82
N LYS A 118 2.85 -8.22 -9.08
CA LYS A 118 4.23 -8.43 -8.61
C LYS A 118 5.25 -8.35 -9.76
N PRO A 119 6.42 -7.71 -9.56
CA PRO A 119 7.44 -7.57 -10.60
C PRO A 119 7.85 -8.87 -11.28
N GLY A 120 7.86 -9.99 -10.54
CA GLY A 120 8.20 -11.31 -11.08
C GLY A 120 7.22 -11.79 -12.16
N LYS A 121 5.92 -11.57 -11.99
CA LYS A 121 4.90 -11.93 -12.99
C LYS A 121 4.90 -10.96 -14.17
N ARG A 122 5.10 -9.66 -13.90
CA ARG A 122 5.20 -8.62 -14.92
C ARG A 122 6.32 -8.89 -15.94
N LYS A 123 7.47 -9.39 -15.48
CA LYS A 123 8.61 -9.76 -16.34
C LYS A 123 8.28 -10.86 -17.37
N VAL A 124 7.29 -11.71 -17.09
CA VAL A 124 6.89 -12.80 -17.99
C VAL A 124 5.95 -12.30 -19.10
N ILE A 125 5.17 -11.27 -18.81
CA ILE A 125 4.13 -10.73 -19.71
C ILE A 125 4.71 -9.67 -20.66
N THR A 126 5.76 -8.97 -20.24
CA THR A 126 6.38 -7.93 -21.08
C THR A 126 7.30 -8.61 -22.10
N PRO A 127 7.04 -8.51 -23.42
CA PRO A 127 8.00 -8.98 -24.41
C PRO A 127 9.33 -8.25 -24.17
N LYS A 128 10.46 -8.95 -24.35
CA LYS A 128 11.79 -8.31 -24.32
C LYS A 128 11.85 -7.29 -25.45
N ILE A 129 11.48 -6.05 -25.17
CA ILE A 129 11.85 -4.94 -26.02
C ILE A 129 13.35 -4.76 -25.78
N SER A 130 14.16 -5.33 -26.65
CA SER A 130 15.57 -4.97 -26.74
C SER A 130 15.62 -3.49 -27.05
N CYS A 131 16.02 -2.68 -26.08
CA CYS A 131 16.43 -1.31 -26.36
C CYS A 131 17.69 -1.42 -27.24
N LEU A 132 17.53 -1.12 -28.54
CA LEU A 132 18.60 -0.58 -29.37
C LEU A 132 18.79 0.89 -29.01
#